data_AF-A0A6N2LB87-F1
#
_entry.id   AF-A0A6N2LB87-F1
#
_cell.length_a   1.000
_cell.length_b   1.000
_cell.length_c   1.000
_cell.angle_alpha   90.00
_cell.angle_beta   90.00
_cell.angle_gamma   90.00
#
_symmetry.space_group_name_H-M   'P 1'
#
loop_
_entity.id
_entity.type
_entity.pdbx_description
1 polymer ?
#
loop_
_entity_poly.entity_id
_entity_poly.type
_entity_poly.pdbx_seq_one_letter_code
_entity_poly.pdbx_strand_id
1 'polypeptide(L)'
;MVARVRNALAYATHKFFQENGFVWVSSPIITASDCEGAGEQFCVTTLIPGSQEAANSPVDGIPKTKDGLIDWSQDFFGKPAFLTVSGQLNAETYATALSDVYTFGPTFRAENSNTSRHLAEFWNLHLLI
;
A
#
# COMPACT_ATOMS: atom_id res chain seq x y z
N MET A 1 19.75 -19.71 2.54
CA MET A 1 20.02 -19.76 1.09
C MET A 1 19.04 -18.90 0.29
N VAL A 2 17.73 -19.00 0.53
CA VAL A 2 16.67 -18.25 -0.18
C VAL A 2 16.83 -16.71 -0.13
N ALA A 3 17.15 -16.11 1.03
CA ALA A 3 17.29 -14.65 1.14
C ALA A 3 18.41 -14.07 0.25
N ARG A 4 19.52 -14.80 0.08
CA ARG A 4 20.63 -14.38 -0.81
C ARG A 4 20.21 -14.40 -2.29
N VAL A 5 19.41 -15.41 -2.67
CA VAL A 5 18.84 -15.48 -4.03
C VAL A 5 17.86 -14.33 -4.26
N ARG A 6 16.98 -14.05 -3.29
CA ARG A 6 16.07 -12.89 -3.36
C ARG A 6 16.83 -11.57 -3.53
N ASN A 7 17.91 -11.37 -2.79
CA ASN A 7 18.77 -10.19 -2.93
C ASN A 7 19.38 -10.09 -4.33
N ALA A 8 19.93 -11.18 -4.86
CA ALA A 8 20.51 -11.21 -6.20
C ALA A 8 19.46 -10.92 -7.29
N LEU A 9 18.26 -11.47 -7.16
CA LEU A 9 17.14 -11.21 -8.07
C LEU A 9 16.72 -9.73 -8.03
N ALA A 10 16.54 -9.15 -6.85
CA ALA A 10 16.18 -7.73 -6.71
C ALA A 10 17.23 -6.83 -7.37
N TYR A 11 18.51 -7.10 -7.13
CA TYR A 11 19.61 -6.37 -7.78
C TYR A 11 19.57 -6.51 -9.31
N ALA A 12 19.41 -7.74 -9.83
CA ALA A 12 19.35 -8.00 -11.26
C ALA A 12 18.15 -7.32 -11.92
N THR A 13 16.99 -7.28 -11.26
CA THR A 13 15.79 -6.56 -11.72
C THR A 13 16.08 -5.07 -11.88
N HIS A 14 16.62 -4.41 -10.84
CA HIS A 14 16.95 -2.99 -10.93
C HIS A 14 18.00 -2.71 -12.00
N LYS A 15 19.03 -3.56 -12.09
CA LYS A 15 20.09 -3.43 -13.10
C LYS A 15 19.50 -3.50 -14.51
N PHE A 16 18.66 -4.50 -14.80
CA PHE A 16 18.02 -4.67 -16.10
C PHE A 16 17.22 -3.42 -16.50
N PHE A 17 16.34 -2.93 -15.63
CA PHE A 17 15.51 -1.77 -15.97
C PHE A 17 16.34 -0.51 -16.20
N GLN A 18 17.33 -0.25 -15.34
CA GLN A 18 18.20 0.93 -15.48
C GLN A 18 19.06 0.87 -16.74
N GLU A 19 19.61 -0.30 -17.11
CA GLU A 19 20.37 -0.47 -18.35
C GLU A 19 19.51 -0.30 -19.61
N ASN A 20 18.18 -0.47 -19.50
CA ASN A 20 17.23 -0.23 -20.58
C ASN A 20 16.57 1.16 -20.51
N GLY A 21 17.07 2.07 -19.66
CA GLY A 21 16.60 3.46 -19.60
C GLY A 21 15.35 3.71 -18.75
N PHE A 22 14.81 2.68 -18.09
CA PHE A 22 13.64 2.85 -17.23
C PHE A 22 13.99 3.57 -15.93
N VAL A 23 13.08 4.44 -15.49
CA VAL A 23 13.20 5.17 -14.22
C VAL A 23 12.43 4.43 -13.13
N TRP A 24 13.12 4.13 -12.02
CA TRP A 24 12.46 3.61 -10.84
C TRP A 24 11.68 4.72 -10.15
N VAL A 25 10.40 4.47 -9.89
CA VAL A 25 9.55 5.41 -9.16
C VAL A 25 9.02 4.75 -7.89
N SER A 26 9.12 5.48 -6.78
CA SER A 26 8.52 5.08 -5.52
C SER A 26 7.06 5.49 -5.50
N SER A 27 6.16 4.50 -5.53
CA SER A 27 4.72 4.73 -5.35
C SER A 27 4.37 4.84 -3.86
N PRO A 28 3.47 5.76 -3.46
CA PRO A 28 2.94 5.82 -2.10
C PRO A 28 2.36 4.47 -1.63
N ILE A 29 2.67 4.08 -0.39
CA ILE A 29 2.14 2.86 0.23
C ILE A 29 0.76 3.10 0.86
N ILE A 30 0.57 4.26 1.48
CA ILE A 30 -0.72 4.67 2.03
C ILE A 30 -1.47 5.47 0.97
N THR A 31 -2.70 5.07 0.68
CA THR A 31 -3.54 5.68 -0.35
C THR A 31 -4.96 5.89 0.18
N ALA A 32 -5.59 7.00 -0.23
CA ALA A 32 -7.03 7.21 -0.05
C ALA A 32 -7.82 6.87 -1.33
N SER A 33 -7.13 6.39 -2.36
CA SER A 33 -7.71 5.97 -3.63
C SER A 33 -7.87 4.46 -3.66
N ASP A 34 -9.08 4.02 -4.01
CA ASP A 34 -9.34 2.64 -4.40
C ASP A 34 -8.91 2.47 -5.87
N CYS A 35 -7.66 2.07 -6.07
CA CYS A 35 -7.05 2.02 -7.40
C CYS A 35 -7.56 0.86 -8.28
N GLU A 36 -8.27 -0.13 -7.73
CA GLU A 36 -8.60 -1.35 -8.48
C GLU A 36 -10.05 -1.84 -8.28
N GLY A 37 -10.87 -1.20 -7.43
CA GLY A 37 -12.19 -1.74 -7.08
C GLY A 37 -12.11 -3.16 -6.50
N ALA A 38 -10.93 -3.51 -5.98
CA ALA A 38 -10.50 -4.89 -5.81
C ALA A 38 -10.31 -5.20 -4.32
N GLY A 39 -11.33 -5.83 -3.75
CA GLY A 39 -11.20 -6.64 -2.55
C GLY A 39 -11.07 -5.88 -1.22
N GLU A 40 -10.88 -6.66 -0.17
CA GLU A 40 -10.66 -6.13 1.17
C GLU A 40 -9.26 -5.49 1.23
N GLN A 41 -9.20 -4.20 1.59
CA GLN A 41 -7.96 -3.45 1.81
C GLN A 41 -7.70 -3.28 3.31
N PHE A 42 -6.43 -3.21 3.71
CA PHE A 42 -6.10 -2.87 5.09
C PHE A 42 -6.33 -1.38 5.34
N CYS A 43 -7.23 -1.07 6.27
CA CYS A 43 -7.44 0.30 6.74
C CYS A 43 -6.28 0.76 7.62
N VAL A 44 -5.81 1.98 7.38
CA VAL A 44 -4.77 2.65 8.19
C VAL A 44 -5.42 3.84 8.87
N THR A 45 -5.43 3.82 10.21
CA THR A 45 -6.06 4.87 11.02
C THR A 45 -5.22 5.19 12.25
N THR A 46 -5.25 6.46 12.66
CA THR A 46 -4.67 6.93 13.93
C THR A 46 -5.72 7.12 15.02
N LEU A 47 -7.00 6.90 14.70
CA LEU A 47 -8.11 7.07 15.64
C LEU A 47 -8.11 6.03 16.77
N ILE A 48 -7.47 4.87 16.55
CA ILE A 48 -7.37 3.79 17.53
C ILE A 48 -5.95 3.79 18.10
N PRO A 49 -5.74 4.21 19.35
CA PRO A 49 -4.41 4.20 19.96
C PRO A 49 -3.93 2.75 20.19
N GLY A 50 -2.71 2.45 19.74
CA GLY A 50 -2.12 1.10 19.81
C GLY A 50 -1.47 0.72 21.15
N SER A 51 -1.46 1.61 22.15
CA SER A 51 -0.87 1.35 23.46
C SER A 51 -1.94 0.93 24.48
N GLN A 52 -1.61 -0.08 25.30
CA GLN A 52 -2.42 -0.58 26.43
C GLN A 52 -2.69 0.46 27.53
N GLU A 53 -2.40 1.74 27.30
CA GLU A 53 -2.63 2.84 28.25
C GLU A 53 -4.08 3.36 28.20
N ALA A 54 -4.88 2.94 27.22
CA ALA A 54 -6.33 3.18 27.19
C ALA A 54 -7.08 2.09 27.98
N ALA A 55 -6.94 2.11 29.31
CA ALA A 55 -7.65 1.21 30.23
C ALA A 55 -9.19 1.42 30.28
N ASN A 56 -9.74 2.30 29.45
CA ASN A 56 -11.17 2.50 29.24
C ASN A 56 -11.44 2.41 27.73
N SER A 57 -12.10 1.33 27.30
CA SER A 57 -12.65 1.04 25.97
C SER A 57 -12.19 1.97 24.82
N PRO A 58 -11.18 1.57 24.02
CA PRO A 58 -10.67 2.36 22.87
C PRO A 58 -11.73 2.71 21.82
N VAL A 59 -12.90 2.04 21.86
CA VAL A 59 -13.96 2.14 20.86
C VAL A 59 -14.92 3.30 21.14
N ASP A 60 -15.04 3.75 22.41
CA ASP A 60 -15.94 4.85 22.78
C ASP A 60 -15.34 6.23 22.46
N GLY A 61 -14.02 6.31 22.32
CA GLY A 61 -13.29 7.54 21.97
C GLY A 61 -13.18 7.83 20.47
N ILE A 62 -13.66 6.93 19.60
CA ILE A 62 -13.63 7.13 18.16
C ILE A 62 -14.60 8.28 17.81
N PRO A 63 -14.13 9.37 17.17
CA PRO A 63 -14.99 10.46 16.74
C PRO A 63 -16.14 9.94 15.87
N LYS A 64 -17.37 10.32 16.21
CA LYS A 64 -18.57 9.97 15.45
C LYS A 64 -19.28 11.22 14.96
N THR A 65 -19.81 11.12 13.75
CA THR A 65 -20.73 12.09 13.17
C THR A 65 -22.08 12.08 13.90
N LYS A 66 -22.94 13.07 13.61
CA LYS A 66 -24.29 13.15 14.17
C LYS A 66 -25.15 11.91 13.86
N ASP A 67 -24.82 11.20 12.79
CA ASP A 67 -25.51 9.98 12.34
C ASP A 67 -24.92 8.70 12.96
N GLY A 68 -23.92 8.82 13.84
CA GLY A 68 -23.28 7.69 14.53
C GLY A 68 -22.20 6.97 13.71
N LEU A 69 -21.89 7.42 12.49
CA LEU A 69 -20.79 6.92 11.65
C LEU A 69 -19.45 7.50 12.11
N ILE A 70 -18.35 6.79 11.82
CA ILE A 70 -16.98 7.27 12.10
C ILE A 70 -16.73 8.60 11.38
N ASP A 71 -16.28 9.61 12.13
CA ASP A 71 -15.87 10.91 11.60
C ASP A 71 -14.40 10.86 11.17
N TRP A 72 -14.17 10.52 9.90
CA TRP A 72 -12.84 10.44 9.29
C TRP A 72 -12.13 11.79 9.17
N SER A 73 -12.82 12.91 9.36
CA SER A 73 -12.20 14.24 9.28
C SER A 73 -11.17 14.46 10.40
N GLN A 74 -11.27 13.70 11.49
CA GLN A 74 -10.36 13.73 12.62
C GLN A 74 -9.22 12.71 12.52
N ASP A 75 -9.23 11.85 11.50
CA ASP A 75 -8.10 10.95 11.26
C ASP A 75 -6.95 11.70 10.59
N PHE A 76 -5.76 11.10 10.59
CA PHE A 76 -4.51 11.74 10.12
C PHE A 76 -4.61 12.34 8.71
N PHE A 77 -5.29 11.66 7.79
CA PHE A 77 -5.45 12.11 6.41
C PHE A 77 -6.74 12.91 6.16
N GLY A 78 -7.58 13.10 7.18
CA GLY A 78 -8.90 13.75 7.09
C GLY A 78 -9.93 13.00 6.23
N LYS A 79 -9.61 11.76 5.84
CA LYS A 79 -10.43 10.83 5.05
C LYS A 79 -9.92 9.40 5.27
N PRO A 80 -10.72 8.37 4.93
CA PRO A 80 -10.25 6.99 5.00
C PRO A 80 -8.97 6.78 4.19
N ALA A 81 -8.02 6.05 4.77
CA ALA A 81 -6.75 5.71 4.15
C ALA A 81 -6.49 4.21 4.29
N PHE A 82 -5.81 3.66 3.30
CA PHE A 82 -5.62 2.22 3.13
C PHE A 82 -4.19 1.90 2.68
N LEU A 83 -3.75 0.66 2.91
CA LEU A 83 -2.54 0.14 2.30
C LEU A 83 -2.80 -0.21 0.83
N THR A 84 -1.90 0.21 -0.05
CA THR A 84 -2.06 0.03 -1.49
C THR A 84 -2.02 -1.44 -1.90
N VAL A 85 -2.95 -1.82 -2.78
CA VAL A 85 -2.94 -3.12 -3.49
C VAL A 85 -1.99 -3.09 -4.70
N SER A 86 -1.69 -1.89 -5.21
CA SER A 86 -0.97 -1.69 -6.47
C SER A 86 -0.44 -0.27 -6.64
N GLY A 87 0.79 -0.15 -7.14
CA GLY A 87 1.40 1.13 -7.51
C GLY A 87 1.00 1.64 -8.90
N GLN A 88 0.17 0.90 -9.65
CA GLN A 88 -0.05 1.11 -11.08
C GLN A 88 -0.56 2.53 -11.41
N LEU A 89 -1.66 2.97 -10.78
CA LEU A 89 -2.27 4.28 -11.08
C LEU A 89 -1.29 5.45 -10.81
N ASN A 90 -0.51 5.34 -9.73
CA ASN A 90 0.51 6.34 -9.42
C ASN A 90 1.58 6.35 -10.51
N ALA A 91 2.02 5.16 -10.94
CA ALA A 91 3.03 5.03 -11.96
C ALA A 91 2.55 5.44 -13.37
N GLU A 92 1.25 5.28 -13.69
CA GLU A 92 0.65 5.82 -14.92
C GLU A 92 0.82 7.35 -15.00
N THR A 93 0.64 8.04 -13.88
CA THR A 93 0.87 9.50 -13.80
C THR A 93 2.33 9.82 -14.15
N TYR A 94 3.28 9.08 -13.59
CA TYR A 94 4.70 9.28 -13.89
C TYR A 94 5.08 8.90 -15.32
N ALA A 95 4.47 7.87 -15.89
CA ALA A 95 4.70 7.45 -17.28
C ALA A 95 4.33 8.57 -18.27
N THR A 96 3.30 9.37 -17.98
CA THR A 96 2.97 10.53 -18.83
C THR A 96 4.06 11.61 -18.88
N ALA A 97 4.94 11.67 -17.87
CA ALA A 97 6.01 12.66 -17.77
C ALA A 97 7.41 12.10 -18.06
N LEU A 98 7.65 10.82 -17.73
CA LEU A 98 8.97 10.18 -17.77
C LEU A 98 9.05 9.04 -18.82
N SER A 99 7.94 8.72 -19.48
CA SER A 99 7.79 7.57 -20.39
C SER A 99 8.00 6.24 -19.67
N ASP A 100 9.21 5.68 -19.74
CA ASP A 100 9.53 4.34 -19.29
C ASP A 100 9.77 4.31 -17.77
N VAL A 101 8.77 3.85 -17.01
CA VAL A 101 8.84 3.80 -15.53
C VAL A 101 8.52 2.42 -14.98
N TYR A 102 9.12 2.10 -13.83
CA TYR A 102 8.77 0.91 -13.08
C TYR A 102 8.68 1.19 -11.59
N THR A 103 7.78 0.49 -10.91
CA THR A 103 7.68 0.47 -9.45
C THR A 103 8.11 -0.89 -8.95
N PHE A 104 8.89 -0.90 -7.86
CA PHE A 104 9.26 -2.11 -7.15
C PHE A 104 9.08 -1.82 -5.66
N GLY A 105 8.05 -2.40 -5.04
CA GLY A 105 7.68 -2.04 -3.67
C GLY A 105 6.64 -2.99 -3.06
N PRO A 106 6.33 -2.82 -1.76
CA PRO A 106 5.35 -3.65 -1.08
C PRO A 106 3.92 -3.30 -1.49
N THR A 107 3.08 -4.33 -1.58
CA THR A 107 1.64 -4.25 -1.82
C THR A 107 0.92 -5.17 -0.86
N PHE A 108 -0.33 -4.83 -0.54
CA PHE A 108 -1.08 -5.48 0.52
C PHE A 108 -2.44 -5.94 0.03
N ARG A 109 -2.90 -7.10 0.51
CA ARG A 109 -4.25 -7.63 0.24
C ARG A 109 -4.84 -8.14 1.55
N ALA A 110 -6.02 -7.65 1.93
CA ALA A 110 -6.66 -8.05 3.18
C ALA A 110 -7.65 -9.23 3.01
N GLU A 111 -7.62 -9.91 1.86
CA GLU A 111 -8.43 -11.10 1.63
C GLU A 111 -8.17 -12.17 2.70
N ASN A 112 -9.24 -12.65 3.34
CA ASN A 112 -9.19 -13.75 4.29
C ASN A 112 -8.95 -15.10 3.58
N SER A 113 -7.74 -15.29 3.07
CA SER A 113 -7.34 -16.45 2.26
C SER A 113 -6.11 -17.13 2.84
N ASN A 114 -6.31 -18.23 3.55
CA ASN A 114 -5.24 -19.01 4.16
C ASN A 114 -4.82 -20.18 3.24
N THR A 115 -4.02 -19.87 2.22
CA THR A 115 -3.43 -20.89 1.33
C THR A 115 -1.91 -20.76 1.29
N SER A 116 -1.21 -21.80 0.84
CA SER A 116 0.26 -21.80 0.71
C SER A 116 0.80 -20.80 -0.34
N ARG A 117 -0.07 -20.15 -1.12
CA ARG A 117 0.30 -19.22 -2.20
C ARG A 117 -0.20 -17.79 -1.99
N HIS A 118 -1.01 -17.53 -0.96
CA HIS A 118 -1.53 -16.19 -0.68
C HIS A 118 -0.74 -15.54 0.45
N LEU A 119 -0.38 -14.28 0.25
CA LEU A 119 0.31 -13.45 1.22
C LEU A 119 -0.47 -12.15 1.37
N ALA A 120 -0.66 -11.70 2.61
CA ALA A 120 -1.27 -10.41 2.92
C ALA A 120 -0.34 -9.23 2.59
N GLU A 121 0.98 -9.46 2.62
CA GLU A 121 2.03 -8.53 2.20
C GLU A 121 2.96 -9.25 1.23
N PHE A 122 3.19 -8.66 0.06
CA PHE A 122 4.16 -9.16 -0.90
C PHE A 122 4.78 -8.00 -1.68
N TRP A 123 5.91 -8.25 -2.33
CA TRP A 123 6.58 -7.26 -3.16
C TRP A 123 6.15 -7.44 -4.59
N ASN A 124 5.69 -6.35 -5.20
CA ASN A 124 5.22 -6.34 -6.57
C ASN A 124 6.13 -5.46 -7.44
N LEU A 125 6.33 -5.91 -8.68
CA LEU A 125 7.02 -5.17 -9.72
C LEU A 125 5.97 -4.81 -10.78
N HIS A 126 5.74 -3.54 -10.99
CA HIS A 126 4.91 -3.05 -12.09
C HIS A 126 5.75 -2.26 -13.10
N LEU A 127 5.52 -2.56 -14.37
CA LEU A 127 6.16 -1.93 -15.51
C LEU A 127 5.11 -1.14 -16.28
N LEU A 128 5.40 0.11 -16.58
CA LEU A 128 4.60 0.96 -17.44
C LEU A 128 5.46 1.52 -18.56
N ILE A 129 4.95 1.40 -19.78
CA ILE A 129 5.53 1.83 -21.04
C ILE A 129 4.61 2.87 -21.69
#